data_AF-A0A2M8PBV7-F1
#
_entry.id   AF-A0A2M8PBV7-F1
#
_cell.length_a   1.000
_cell.length_b   1.000
_cell.length_c   1.000
_cell.angle_alpha   90.00
_cell.angle_beta   90.00
_cell.angle_gamma   90.00
#
_symmetry.space_group_name_H-M   'P 1'
#
loop_
_entity.id
_entity.type
_entity.pdbx_description
1 polymer ?
#
loop_
_entity_poly.entity_id
_entity_poly.type
_entity_poly.pdbx_seq_one_letter_code
_entity_poly.pdbx_strand_id
1 'polypeptide(L)'
;MIETYQSLVREKAHVFGEAIKRFADPANLPAIFHCSAGKDRTGILAALLLGALGVSDELILADYTLSNLHYEAFRKSLEPQAHRLRALRLTLDDLQPMLVSDPAYLEAALKAIREECGSIETYLVQKADVSPEELARLRDLFLSPSPT
;
A
#
# COMPACT_ATOMS: atom_id res chain seq x y z
N MET A 1 -14.19 2.79 -3.19
CA MET A 1 -12.77 2.61 -2.84
C MET A 1 -11.91 2.11 -4.00
N ILE A 2 -12.39 1.20 -4.86
CA ILE A 2 -11.65 0.73 -6.05
C ILE A 2 -11.07 1.88 -6.89
N GLU A 3 -11.90 2.82 -7.34
CA GLU A 3 -11.46 3.96 -8.15
C GLU A 3 -10.42 4.81 -7.41
N THR A 4 -10.59 4.99 -6.09
CA THR A 4 -9.62 5.72 -5.26
C THR A 4 -8.24 5.06 -5.26
N TYR A 5 -8.18 3.74 -5.15
CA TYR A 5 -6.92 2.99 -5.18
C TYR A 5 -6.24 3.08 -6.56
N GLN A 6 -7.01 2.97 -7.63
CA GLN A 6 -6.52 3.17 -9.00
C GLN A 6 -6.01 4.59 -9.23
N SER A 7 -6.75 5.61 -8.81
CA SER A 7 -6.31 7.01 -8.87
C SER A 7 -5.05 7.26 -8.06
N LEU A 8 -4.90 6.65 -6.88
CA LEU A 8 -3.69 6.82 -6.07
C LEU A 8 -2.44 6.35 -6.82
N VAL A 9 -2.46 5.16 -7.41
CA VAL A 9 -1.30 4.65 -8.17
C VAL A 9 -1.07 5.41 -9.47
N ARG A 10 -2.11 5.93 -10.13
CA ARG A 10 -1.98 6.71 -11.37
C ARG A 10 -1.47 8.12 -11.13
N GLU A 11 -2.06 8.82 -10.16
CA GLU A 11 -1.89 10.27 -9.99
C GLU A 11 -0.80 10.61 -8.96
N LYS A 12 -0.47 9.67 -8.06
CA LYS A 12 0.48 9.87 -6.96
C LYS A 12 1.71 8.97 -7.06
N ALA A 13 2.00 8.43 -8.24
CA ALA A 13 3.16 7.58 -8.49
C ALA A 13 4.47 8.17 -7.94
N HIS A 14 4.72 9.47 -8.21
CA HIS A 14 5.90 10.19 -7.69
C HIS A 14 6.00 10.17 -6.15
N VAL A 15 4.89 10.25 -5.41
CA VAL A 15 4.90 10.21 -3.93
C VAL A 15 5.34 8.83 -3.43
N PHE A 16 4.84 7.78 -4.06
CA PHE A 16 5.27 6.41 -3.74
C PHE A 16 6.73 6.20 -4.12
N GLY A 17 7.16 6.74 -5.26
CA GLY A 17 8.55 6.73 -5.70
C GLY A 17 9.50 7.33 -4.67
N GLU A 18 9.22 8.55 -4.20
CA GLU A 18 10.02 9.20 -3.15
C GLU A 18 10.14 8.35 -1.87
N ALA A 19 9.06 7.66 -1.47
CA ALA A 19 9.10 6.77 -0.31
C ALA A 19 9.95 5.51 -0.58
N ILE A 20 9.83 4.91 -1.76
CA ILE A 20 10.65 3.76 -2.18
C ILE A 20 12.14 4.14 -2.24
N LYS A 21 12.48 5.32 -2.77
CA LYS A 21 13.86 5.84 -2.80
C LYS A 21 14.46 5.99 -1.41
N ARG A 22 13.68 6.39 -0.41
CA ARG A 22 14.14 6.46 0.99
C ARG A 22 14.50 5.08 1.55
N PHE A 23 13.80 4.02 1.16
CA PHE A 23 14.12 2.66 1.59
C PHE A 23 15.39 2.11 0.94
N ALA A 24 15.82 2.67 -0.20
CA ALA A 24 17.06 2.30 -0.88
C ALA A 24 18.32 2.93 -0.26
N ASP A 25 18.17 3.80 0.74
CA ASP A 25 19.27 4.38 1.53
C ASP A 25 19.37 3.68 2.90
N PRO A 26 20.46 2.93 3.16
CA PRO A 26 20.65 2.22 4.42
C PRO A 26 20.60 3.12 5.67
N ALA A 27 20.92 4.42 5.53
CA ALA A 27 20.87 5.36 6.65
C ALA A 27 19.44 5.60 7.18
N ASN A 28 18.42 5.25 6.39
CA ASN A 28 17.01 5.35 6.78
C ASN A 28 16.46 4.06 7.41
N LEU A 29 17.29 3.02 7.59
CA LEU A 29 16.85 1.71 8.11
C LEU A 29 17.34 1.49 9.56
N PRO A 30 16.54 0.82 10.42
CA PRO A 30 15.21 0.28 10.15
C PRO A 30 14.13 1.37 10.05
N ALA A 31 13.15 1.17 9.16
CA ALA A 31 12.11 2.15 8.88
C ALA A 31 10.73 1.71 9.41
N ILE A 32 9.96 2.70 9.89
CA ILE A 32 8.52 2.59 10.10
C ILE A 32 7.84 3.58 9.15
N PHE A 33 6.83 3.12 8.43
CA PHE A 33 5.99 3.96 7.58
C PHE A 33 4.52 3.73 7.90
N HIS A 34 3.75 4.81 7.95
CA HIS A 34 2.32 4.75 8.26
C HIS A 34 1.57 5.85 7.54
N CYS A 35 0.25 5.70 7.46
CA CYS A 35 -0.67 6.77 7.11
C CYS A 35 -1.56 7.08 8.33
N SER A 36 -2.78 7.56 8.11
CA SER A 36 -3.70 7.85 9.24
C SER A 36 -4.22 6.57 9.91
N ALA A 37 -4.63 5.59 9.10
CA ALA A 37 -5.18 4.30 9.58
C ALA A 37 -4.21 3.12 9.37
N GLY A 38 -3.05 3.36 8.76
CA GLY A 38 -2.09 2.29 8.42
C GLY A 38 -2.55 1.34 7.32
N LYS A 39 -3.66 1.65 6.62
CA LYS A 39 -4.31 0.76 5.64
C LYS A 39 -4.02 1.13 4.18
N ASP A 40 -4.58 2.24 3.70
CA ASP A 40 -4.70 2.42 2.24
C ASP A 40 -3.37 2.81 1.57
N ARG A 41 -2.84 3.99 1.92
CA ARG A 41 -1.55 4.46 1.38
C ARG A 41 -0.39 3.60 1.89
N THR A 42 -0.50 3.10 3.11
CA THR A 42 0.48 2.18 3.71
C THR A 42 0.49 0.85 2.96
N GLY A 43 -0.68 0.26 2.72
CA GLY A 43 -0.83 -1.00 1.99
C GLY A 43 -0.37 -0.89 0.54
N ILE A 44 -0.67 0.21 -0.16
CA ILE A 44 -0.13 0.44 -1.51
C ILE A 44 1.39 0.54 -1.48
N LEU A 45 1.97 1.30 -0.55
CA LEU A 45 3.43 1.43 -0.45
C LEU A 45 4.11 0.08 -0.11
N ALA A 46 3.53 -0.70 0.82
CA ALA A 46 3.99 -2.03 1.16
C ALA A 46 3.92 -2.97 -0.06
N ALA A 47 2.80 -2.97 -0.78
CA ALA A 47 2.62 -3.75 -2.00
C ALA A 47 3.63 -3.40 -3.09
N LEU A 48 3.93 -2.10 -3.28
CA LEU A 48 4.95 -1.66 -4.24
C LEU A 48 6.36 -2.11 -3.84
N LEU A 49 6.70 -2.03 -2.55
CA LEU A 49 7.99 -2.51 -2.04
C LEU A 49 8.11 -4.03 -2.21
N LEU A 50 7.13 -4.81 -1.75
CA LEU A 50 7.10 -6.26 -1.88
C LEU A 50 7.13 -6.69 -3.35
N GLY A 51 6.39 -6.00 -4.21
CA GLY A 51 6.37 -6.23 -5.66
C GLY A 51 7.72 -5.95 -6.32
N ALA A 52 8.45 -4.90 -5.90
CA ALA A 52 9.81 -4.62 -6.35
C ALA A 52 10.82 -5.71 -5.91
N LEU A 53 10.52 -6.39 -4.80
CA LEU A 53 11.29 -7.52 -4.27
C LEU A 53 10.88 -8.87 -4.88
N GLY A 54 9.94 -8.89 -5.82
CA GLY A 54 9.51 -10.09 -6.54
C GLY A 54 8.49 -10.96 -5.80
N VAL A 55 7.85 -10.43 -4.75
CA VAL A 55 6.78 -11.15 -4.03
C VAL A 55 5.53 -11.24 -4.92
N SER A 56 4.82 -12.37 -4.87
CA SER A 56 3.62 -12.61 -5.67
C SER A 56 2.43 -11.77 -5.20
N ASP A 57 1.52 -11.45 -6.12
CA ASP A 57 0.29 -10.69 -5.81
C ASP A 57 -0.56 -11.40 -4.75
N GLU A 58 -0.59 -12.74 -4.76
CA GLU A 58 -1.29 -13.54 -3.74
C GLU A 58 -0.77 -13.24 -2.32
N LEU A 59 0.55 -13.24 -2.13
CA LEU A 59 1.17 -12.96 -0.84
C LEU A 59 1.04 -11.50 -0.44
N ILE A 60 1.11 -10.58 -1.41
CA ILE A 60 0.89 -9.14 -1.17
C ILE A 60 -0.54 -8.88 -0.69
N LEU A 61 -1.54 -9.51 -1.32
CA LEU A 61 -2.93 -9.38 -0.93
C LEU A 61 -3.18 -10.03 0.44
N ALA A 62 -2.57 -11.18 0.71
CA ALA A 62 -2.63 -11.82 2.02
C ALA A 62 -2.10 -10.90 3.13
N ASP A 63 -0.91 -10.32 2.94
CA ASP A 63 -0.31 -9.36 3.88
C ASP A 63 -1.23 -8.15 4.12
N TYR A 64 -1.73 -7.52 3.05
CA TYR A 64 -2.63 -6.38 3.15
C TYR A 64 -3.89 -6.69 3.98
N THR A 65 -4.47 -7.88 3.81
CA THR A 65 -5.68 -8.28 4.55
C THR A 65 -5.44 -8.53 6.04
N LEU A 66 -4.19 -8.72 6.49
CA LEU A 66 -3.87 -8.82 7.93
C LEU A 66 -4.25 -7.55 8.70
N SER A 67 -4.34 -6.40 8.03
CA SER A 67 -4.86 -5.16 8.62
C SER A 67 -6.28 -5.32 9.21
N ASN A 68 -7.08 -6.26 8.68
CA ASN A 68 -8.42 -6.54 9.19
C ASN A 68 -8.43 -7.22 10.56
N LEU A 69 -7.31 -7.79 11.02
CA LEU A 69 -7.20 -8.35 12.38
C LEU A 69 -7.46 -7.29 13.46
N HIS A 70 -7.20 -6.02 13.15
CA HIS A 70 -7.45 -4.89 14.05
C HIS A 70 -8.70 -4.08 13.68
N TYR A 71 -9.50 -4.54 12.70
CA TYR A 71 -10.69 -3.82 12.22
C TYR A 71 -11.68 -3.50 13.34
N GLU A 72 -12.05 -4.49 14.17
CA GLU A 72 -13.03 -4.27 15.26
C GLU A 72 -12.52 -3.28 16.30
N ALA A 73 -11.24 -3.36 16.66
CA ALA A 73 -10.62 -2.42 17.59
C ALA A 73 -10.61 -0.99 16.99
N PHE A 74 -10.26 -0.87 15.70
CA PHE A 74 -10.27 0.40 14.99
C PHE A 74 -11.69 0.97 14.90
N ARG A 75 -12.67 0.17 14.48
CA ARG A 75 -14.09 0.56 14.41
C ARG A 75 -14.61 1.05 15.77
N LYS A 76 -14.31 0.31 16.85
CA LYS A 76 -14.70 0.70 18.21
C LYS A 76 -14.06 2.03 18.63
N SER A 77 -12.82 2.29 18.23
CA SER A 77 -12.16 3.57 18.51
C SER A 77 -12.86 4.79 17.88
N LEU A 78 -13.71 4.57 16.88
CA LEU A 78 -14.49 5.61 16.20
C LEU A 78 -15.87 5.85 16.82
N GLU A 79 -16.33 5.00 17.76
CA GLU A 79 -17.61 5.17 18.48
C GLU A 79 -17.79 6.56 19.10
N PRO A 80 -16.77 7.17 19.76
CA PRO A 80 -16.92 8.52 20.31
C PRO A 80 -17.22 9.56 19.24
N GLN A 81 -16.81 9.32 17.99
CA GLN A 81 -17.02 10.22 16.86
C GLN A 81 -18.32 9.94 16.09
N ALA A 82 -19.05 8.86 16.42
CA ALA A 82 -20.28 8.47 15.73
C ALA A 82 -21.37 9.55 15.79
N HIS A 83 -21.35 10.42 16.81
CA HIS A 83 -22.27 11.56 16.89
C HIS A 83 -22.12 12.54 15.72
N ARG A 84 -20.92 12.68 15.13
CA ARG A 84 -20.68 13.52 13.95
C ARG A 84 -21.34 12.95 12.70
N LEU A 85 -21.44 11.62 12.61
CA LEU A 85 -22.08 10.93 11.50
C LEU A 85 -23.60 11.11 11.51
N ARG A 86 -24.20 11.25 12.71
CA ARG A 86 -25.65 11.51 12.84
C ARG A 86 -26.09 12.78 12.12
N ALA A 87 -25.27 13.84 12.16
CA ALA A 87 -25.54 15.08 11.44
C ALA A 87 -25.61 14.87 9.92
N LEU A 88 -24.91 13.87 9.40
CA LEU A 88 -24.90 13.46 8.00
C LEU A 88 -25.88 12.32 7.68
N ARG A 89 -26.69 11.88 8.67
CA ARG A 89 -27.57 10.70 8.57
C ARG A 89 -26.84 9.40 8.21
N LEU A 90 -25.59 9.27 8.67
CA LEU A 90 -24.75 8.08 8.48
C LEU A 90 -24.53 7.35 9.82
N THR A 91 -24.26 6.07 9.71
CA THR A 91 -23.83 5.17 10.79
C THR A 91 -22.37 4.73 10.57
N LEU A 92 -21.78 4.06 11.56
CA LEU A 92 -20.45 3.46 11.37
C LEU A 92 -20.48 2.28 10.37
N ASP A 93 -21.63 1.61 10.22
CA ASP A 93 -21.80 0.53 9.23
C ASP A 93 -21.76 1.09 7.81
N ASP A 94 -22.33 2.26 7.57
CA ASP A 94 -22.27 2.93 6.27
C ASP A 94 -20.83 3.29 5.86
N LEU A 95 -19.90 3.38 6.83
CA LEU A 95 -18.48 3.64 6.58
C LEU A 95 -17.65 2.37 6.41
N GLN A 96 -18.22 1.17 6.60
CA GLN A 96 -17.47 -0.08 6.56
C GLN A 96 -16.53 -0.20 5.35
N PRO A 97 -16.93 0.12 4.10
CA PRO A 97 -16.03 0.06 2.95
C PRO A 97 -14.78 0.96 3.07
N MET A 98 -14.87 2.05 3.84
CA MET A 98 -13.72 2.93 4.11
C MET A 98 -12.82 2.38 5.22
N LEU A 99 -13.40 1.62 6.15
CA LEU A 99 -12.73 1.11 7.34
C LEU A 99 -12.04 -0.25 7.12
N VAL A 100 -12.58 -1.10 6.25
CA VAL A 100 -12.06 -2.45 5.98
C VAL A 100 -10.93 -2.44 4.94
N SER A 101 -9.98 -3.37 5.09
CA SER A 101 -8.98 -3.72 4.07
C SER A 101 -9.52 -4.80 3.14
N ASP A 102 -10.45 -4.42 2.27
CA ASP A 102 -10.99 -5.33 1.25
C ASP A 102 -9.90 -5.60 0.19
N PRO A 103 -9.49 -6.86 -0.05
CA PRO A 103 -8.45 -7.20 -1.02
C PRO A 103 -8.76 -6.69 -2.43
N ALA A 104 -10.05 -6.57 -2.81
CA ALA A 104 -10.45 -6.07 -4.12
C ALA A 104 -9.94 -4.64 -4.40
N TYR A 105 -9.69 -3.84 -3.35
CA TYR A 105 -9.18 -2.47 -3.51
C TYR A 105 -7.71 -2.46 -3.93
N LEU A 106 -6.88 -3.25 -3.23
CA LEU A 106 -5.47 -3.36 -3.56
C LEU A 106 -5.27 -4.13 -4.87
N GLU A 107 -6.05 -5.19 -5.10
CA GLU A 107 -6.06 -5.94 -6.36
C GLU A 107 -6.35 -5.01 -7.56
N ALA A 108 -7.33 -4.11 -7.44
CA ALA A 108 -7.63 -3.16 -8.50
C ALA A 108 -6.49 -2.17 -8.79
N ALA A 109 -5.73 -1.76 -7.77
CA ALA A 109 -4.53 -0.93 -7.94
C ALA A 109 -3.40 -1.71 -8.64
N LEU A 110 -3.12 -2.95 -8.20
CA LEU A 110 -2.11 -3.81 -8.81
C LEU A 110 -2.44 -4.12 -10.27
N LYS A 111 -3.72 -4.43 -10.55
CA LYS A 111 -4.21 -4.64 -11.90
C LYS A 111 -4.01 -3.41 -12.78
N ALA A 112 -4.37 -2.21 -12.31
CA ALA A 112 -4.15 -0.97 -13.06
C ALA A 112 -2.67 -0.73 -13.39
N ILE A 113 -1.78 -0.98 -12.43
CA ILE A 113 -0.32 -0.91 -12.64
C ILE A 113 0.12 -1.89 -13.75
N ARG A 114 -0.32 -3.15 -13.68
CA ARG A 114 0.08 -4.19 -14.64
C ARG A 114 -0.51 -3.97 -16.02
N GLU A 115 -1.74 -3.50 -16.14
CA GLU A 115 -2.36 -3.17 -17.43
C GLU A 115 -1.63 -2.02 -18.14
N GLU A 116 -1.13 -1.04 -17.38
CA GLU A 116 -0.47 0.15 -17.96
C GLU A 116 1.04 0.00 -18.15
N CYS A 117 1.72 -0.78 -17.29
CA CYS A 117 3.18 -0.85 -17.23
C CYS A 117 3.73 -2.28 -17.35
N GLY A 118 2.88 -3.31 -17.35
CA GLY A 118 3.27 -4.72 -17.40
C GLY A 118 3.78 -5.30 -16.07
N SER A 119 4.53 -4.52 -15.28
CA SER A 119 5.03 -4.92 -13.96
C SER A 119 5.13 -3.74 -12.99
N ILE A 120 5.22 -4.05 -11.69
CA ILE A 120 5.47 -3.06 -10.64
C ILE A 120 6.85 -2.40 -10.83
N GLU A 121 7.87 -3.18 -11.21
CA GLU A 121 9.21 -2.65 -11.48
C GLU A 121 9.19 -1.60 -12.61
N THR A 122 8.53 -1.92 -13.73
CA THR A 122 8.39 -0.98 -14.85
C THR A 122 7.60 0.26 -14.42
N TYR A 123 6.55 0.11 -13.62
CA TYR A 123 5.80 1.23 -13.06
C TYR A 123 6.67 2.12 -12.16
N LEU A 124 7.49 1.52 -11.27
CA LEU A 124 8.37 2.28 -10.39
C LEU A 124 9.41 3.07 -11.19
N VAL A 125 9.96 2.49 -12.24
CA VAL A 125 10.92 3.17 -13.13
C VAL A 125 10.26 4.25 -13.97
N GLN A 126 9.17 3.93 -14.68
CA GLN A 126 8.60 4.81 -15.69
C GLN A 126 7.65 5.88 -15.14
N LYS A 127 6.98 5.60 -14.02
CA LYS A 127 5.92 6.47 -13.45
C LYS A 127 6.32 7.05 -12.09
N ALA A 128 7.11 6.33 -11.30
CA ALA A 128 7.47 6.74 -9.95
C ALA A 128 8.90 7.30 -9.82
N ASP A 129 9.67 7.38 -10.93
CA ASP A 129 11.03 7.95 -10.92
C ASP A 129 11.97 7.25 -9.92
N VAL A 130 11.87 5.92 -9.84
CA VAL A 130 12.80 5.05 -9.09
C VAL A 130 13.79 4.43 -10.06
N SER A 131 15.08 4.64 -9.84
CA SER A 131 16.12 4.16 -10.74
C SER A 131 16.32 2.63 -10.64
N PRO A 132 16.80 1.96 -11.69
CA PRO A 132 17.19 0.55 -11.61
C PRO A 132 18.21 0.26 -10.51
N GLU A 133 19.13 1.20 -10.24
CA GLU A 133 20.11 1.09 -9.15
C GLU A 133 19.46 1.17 -7.77
N GLU A 134 18.41 1.98 -7.60
CA GLU A 134 17.60 2.01 -6.37
C GLU A 134 16.86 0.68 -6.17
N LEU A 135 16.26 0.13 -7.24
CA LEU A 135 15.62 -1.19 -7.18
C LEU A 135 16.62 -2.30 -6.85
N ALA A 136 17.84 -2.25 -7.38
CA ALA A 136 18.90 -3.19 -7.04
C ALA A 136 19.29 -3.08 -5.56
N ARG A 137 19.50 -1.86 -5.04
CA ARG A 137 19.79 -1.62 -3.62
C ARG A 137 18.71 -2.15 -2.69
N LEU A 138 17.43 -2.01 -3.05
CA LEU A 138 16.33 -2.58 -2.25
C LEU A 138 16.47 -4.11 -2.14
N ARG A 139 16.78 -4.80 -3.24
CA ARG A 139 16.96 -6.25 -3.20
C ARG A 139 18.15 -6.65 -2.32
N ASP A 140 19.26 -5.94 -2.42
CA ASP A 140 20.45 -6.18 -1.59
C ASP A 140 20.18 -5.95 -0.09
N LEU A 141 19.32 -4.99 0.25
CA LEU A 141 18.99 -4.65 1.64
C LEU A 141 17.94 -5.55 2.27
N PHE A 142 16.95 -6.02 1.50
CA PHE A 142 15.76 -6.69 2.04
C PHE A 142 15.68 -8.19 1.73
N LEU A 143 16.49 -8.72 0.81
CA LEU A 143 16.52 -10.16 0.51
C LEU A 143 17.77 -10.81 1.10
N SER A 144 17.59 -11.99 1.69
CA SER A 144 18.70 -12.88 1.99
C SER A 144 19.27 -13.48 0.70
N PRO A 145 20.56 -13.84 0.65
CA PRO A 145 21.10 -14.63 -0.45
C PRO A 145 20.24 -15.88 -0.67
N SER A 146 20.04 -16.27 -1.94
CA SER A 146 19.35 -17.53 -2.24
C SER A 146 20.08 -18.67 -1.52
N PRO A 147 19.35 -19.57 -0.83
CA PRO A 147 19.97 -20.74 -0.24
C PRO A 147 20.60 -21.58 -1.36
N THR A 148 21.90 -21.86 -1.22
CA THR A 148 22.69 -22.72 -2.11
C THR A 148 22.25 -24.18 -2.02
#